data_AF-A0A0M9VPQ8-F1
#
_entry.id   AF-A0A0M9VPQ8-F1
#
_cell.length_a   1.000
_cell.length_b   1.000
_cell.length_c   1.000
_cell.angle_alpha   90.00
_cell.angle_beta   90.00
_cell.angle_gamma   90.00
#
_symmetry.space_group_name_H-M   'P 1'
#
loop_
_entity.id
_entity.type
_entity.pdbx_description
1 polymer ?
#
loop_
_entity_poly.entity_id
_entity_poly.type
_entity_poly.pdbx_seq_one_letter_code
_entity_poly.pdbx_strand_id
1 'polypeptide(L)'
;MYFGPDRSDIVTIQQPRAFGSRVRSALDASAAAVRLRDLLPYWYALALRLASLLDSDSMRDWLSKTYMGRLPRIYELSVLLGRTTSVTESATTGRIQDTSHLSSEMQEFMQGLEEGETTCTFMLTET
;
A
#
# COMPACT_ATOMS: atom_id res chain seq x y z
N MET A 1 -12.31 -38.25 30.65
CA MET A 1 -12.01 -37.31 29.55
C MET A 1 -12.47 -35.94 30.00
N TYR A 2 -11.54 -35.02 30.28
CA TYR A 2 -11.88 -33.64 30.62
C TYR A 2 -11.98 -32.83 29.33
N PHE A 3 -13.17 -32.35 29.01
CA PHE A 3 -13.35 -31.28 28.02
C PHE A 3 -12.77 -30.00 28.65
N GLY A 4 -11.63 -29.54 28.12
CA GLY A 4 -11.05 -28.24 28.49
C GLY A 4 -12.00 -27.11 28.08
N PRO A 5 -11.91 -25.93 28.73
CA PRO A 5 -12.88 -24.86 28.54
C PRO A 5 -12.87 -24.42 27.07
N ASP A 6 -14.06 -24.43 26.48
CA ASP A 6 -14.34 -23.93 25.15
C ASP A 6 -13.80 -22.49 25.08
N ARG A 7 -12.87 -22.21 24.16
CA ARG A 7 -12.35 -20.86 23.94
C ARG A 7 -13.42 -20.05 23.20
N SER A 8 -14.49 -19.73 23.90
CA SER A 8 -15.52 -18.83 23.38
C SER A 8 -14.91 -17.44 23.20
N ASP A 9 -14.79 -17.00 21.94
CA ASP A 9 -14.31 -15.67 21.60
C ASP A 9 -15.16 -14.60 22.28
N ILE A 10 -14.51 -13.79 23.12
CA ILE A 10 -15.17 -12.73 23.90
C ILE A 10 -15.62 -11.58 22.96
N VAL A 11 -14.98 -11.44 21.80
CA VAL A 11 -15.24 -10.40 20.81
C VAL A 11 -15.24 -11.00 19.42
N THR A 12 -16.26 -10.69 18.62
CA THR A 12 -16.28 -11.01 17.19
C THR A 12 -15.62 -9.88 16.41
N ILE A 13 -14.53 -10.19 15.70
CA ILE A 13 -13.86 -9.23 14.83
C ILE A 13 -14.55 -9.23 13.47
N GLN A 14 -15.15 -8.09 13.11
CA GLN A 14 -15.71 -7.89 11.78
C GLN A 14 -14.68 -7.23 10.86
N GLN A 15 -14.57 -7.74 9.64
CA GLN A 15 -13.62 -7.23 8.66
C GLN A 15 -14.05 -5.82 8.20
N PRO A 16 -13.13 -4.82 8.21
CA PRO A 16 -13.43 -3.49 7.70
C PRO A 16 -13.82 -3.48 6.22
N ARG A 17 -14.65 -2.50 5.82
CA ARG A 17 -15.10 -2.31 4.43
C ARG A 17 -13.95 -2.12 3.43
N ALA A 18 -12.83 -1.56 3.88
CA ALA A 18 -11.60 -1.39 3.10
C ALA A 18 -11.00 -2.71 2.58
N PHE A 19 -11.42 -3.86 3.12
CA PHE A 19 -10.99 -5.20 2.68
C PHE A 19 -12.15 -6.03 2.10
N GLY A 20 -13.33 -5.41 1.94
CA GLY A 20 -14.53 -6.06 1.45
C GLY A 20 -14.43 -6.52 0.00
N SER A 21 -15.40 -7.32 -0.45
CA SER A 21 -15.43 -7.91 -1.78
C SER A 21 -15.27 -6.91 -2.92
N ARG A 22 -15.91 -5.74 -2.83
CA ARG A 22 -15.80 -4.67 -3.84
C ARG A 22 -14.36 -4.20 -4.05
N VAL A 23 -13.63 -3.98 -2.96
CA VAL A 23 -12.22 -3.55 -3.04
C VAL A 23 -11.38 -4.69 -3.61
N ARG A 24 -11.60 -5.94 -3.16
CA ARG A 24 -10.88 -7.11 -3.69
C ARG A 24 -11.07 -7.27 -5.20
N SER A 25 -12.30 -7.15 -5.70
CA SER A 25 -12.57 -7.20 -7.14
C SER A 25 -11.87 -6.09 -7.92
N ALA A 26 -11.80 -4.87 -7.35
CA ALA A 26 -11.07 -3.77 -7.98
C ALA A 26 -9.56 -4.03 -8.02
N LEU A 27 -8.99 -4.56 -6.93
CA LEU A 27 -7.57 -4.92 -6.86
C LEU A 27 -7.21 -6.07 -7.80
N ASP A 28 -8.09 -7.06 -7.95
CA ASP A 28 -7.92 -8.16 -8.90
C ASP A 28 -7.96 -7.67 -10.36
N ALA A 29 -8.80 -6.67 -10.66
CA ALA A 29 -8.89 -6.09 -12.00
C ALA A 29 -7.65 -5.21 -12.33
N SER A 30 -7.26 -4.35 -11.39
CA SER A 30 -6.03 -3.57 -11.50
C SER A 30 -5.60 -3.06 -10.14
N ALA A 31 -4.58 -3.70 -9.56
CA ALA A 31 -4.03 -3.30 -8.28
C ALA A 31 -3.48 -1.87 -8.31
N ALA A 32 -2.91 -1.43 -9.44
CA ALA A 32 -2.37 -0.08 -9.60
C ALA A 32 -3.46 1.01 -9.68
N ALA A 33 -4.63 0.71 -10.21
CA ALA A 33 -5.71 1.70 -10.33
C ALA A 33 -6.40 2.02 -8.98
N VAL A 34 -6.22 1.18 -7.96
CA VAL A 34 -6.84 1.40 -6.65
C VAL A 34 -5.99 2.36 -5.82
N ARG A 35 -6.63 3.42 -5.34
CA ARG A 35 -6.04 4.39 -4.40
C ARG A 35 -6.14 3.86 -2.98
N LEU A 36 -5.13 3.10 -2.53
CA LEU A 36 -5.11 2.47 -1.22
C LEU A 36 -5.17 3.49 -0.07
N ARG A 37 -4.52 4.65 -0.23
CA ARG A 37 -4.54 5.74 0.76
C ARG A 37 -5.96 6.24 1.08
N ASP A 38 -6.84 6.28 0.08
CA ASP A 38 -8.23 6.74 0.25
C ASP A 38 -9.07 5.71 1.03
N LEU A 39 -8.65 4.44 1.03
CA LEU A 39 -9.28 3.41 1.85
C LEU A 39 -8.79 3.54 3.29
N LEU A 40 -7.47 3.46 3.49
CA LEU A 40 -6.78 3.58 4.77
C LEU A 40 -5.32 4.00 4.53
N PRO A 41 -4.74 4.94 5.33
CA PRO A 41 -3.35 5.35 5.15
C PRO A 41 -2.31 4.23 5.32
N TYR A 42 -2.56 3.30 6.25
CA TYR A 42 -1.69 2.14 6.55
C TYR A 42 -2.35 0.83 6.16
N TRP A 43 -2.80 0.75 4.91
CA TRP A 43 -3.69 -0.32 4.44
C TRP A 43 -3.05 -1.71 4.59
N TYR A 44 -1.78 -1.89 4.18
CA TYR A 44 -1.08 -3.17 4.31
C TYR A 44 -0.81 -3.54 5.78
N ALA A 45 -0.38 -2.57 6.59
CA ALA A 45 -0.06 -2.83 7.99
C ALA A 45 -1.28 -3.30 8.78
N LEU A 46 -2.46 -2.67 8.55
CA LEU A 46 -3.69 -3.12 9.17
C LEU A 46 -4.14 -4.48 8.62
N ALA A 47 -4.04 -4.70 7.30
CA ALA A 47 -4.45 -5.95 6.69
C ALA A 47 -3.64 -7.14 7.22
N LEU A 48 -2.32 -6.99 7.40
CA LEU A 48 -1.46 -8.03 7.96
C LEU A 48 -1.82 -8.33 9.42
N ARG A 49 -2.16 -7.31 10.22
CA ARG A 49 -2.64 -7.52 11.59
C ARG A 49 -3.97 -8.27 11.61
N LEU A 50 -4.91 -7.91 10.72
CA LEU A 50 -6.19 -8.61 10.57
C LEU A 50 -6.00 -10.05 10.11
N ALA A 51 -5.13 -10.29 9.13
CA ALA A 51 -4.82 -11.64 8.66
C ALA A 51 -4.28 -12.52 9.78
N SER A 52 -3.46 -11.96 10.68
CA SER A 52 -2.97 -12.67 11.87
C SER A 52 -4.04 -12.90 12.93
N LEU A 53 -4.92 -11.94 13.18
CA LEU A 53 -6.02 -12.10 14.14
C LEU A 53 -7.08 -13.10 13.67
N LEU A 54 -7.33 -13.16 12.36
CA LEU A 54 -8.30 -14.05 11.72
C LEU A 54 -7.69 -15.38 11.26
N ASP A 55 -6.39 -15.56 11.47
CA ASP A 55 -5.57 -16.66 10.94
C ASP A 55 -5.86 -17.00 9.47
N SER A 56 -5.91 -15.97 8.63
CA SER A 56 -6.41 -16.06 7.26
C SER A 56 -5.27 -16.03 6.23
N ASP A 57 -4.79 -17.21 5.84
CA ASP A 57 -3.78 -17.35 4.77
C ASP A 57 -4.25 -16.81 3.42
N SER A 58 -5.52 -17.02 3.10
CA SER A 58 -6.12 -16.43 1.90
C SER A 58 -5.94 -14.91 1.86
N MET A 59 -5.96 -14.25 3.02
CA MET A 59 -5.75 -12.80 3.13
C MET A 59 -4.31 -12.42 2.83
N ARG A 60 -3.36 -13.19 3.35
CA ARG A 60 -1.92 -13.00 3.10
C ARG A 60 -1.60 -13.15 1.61
N ASP A 61 -2.21 -14.13 0.95
CA ASP A 61 -2.00 -14.39 -0.48
C ASP A 61 -2.44 -13.22 -1.37
N TRP A 62 -3.67 -12.71 -1.19
CA TRP A 62 -4.14 -11.62 -2.04
C TRP A 62 -3.47 -10.29 -1.71
N LEU A 63 -3.01 -10.07 -0.46
CA LEU A 63 -2.16 -8.94 -0.10
C LEU A 63 -0.82 -9.00 -0.85
N SER A 64 -0.17 -10.16 -0.86
CA SER A 64 1.07 -10.42 -1.60
C SER A 64 0.87 -10.16 -3.09
N LYS A 65 -0.18 -10.75 -3.69
CA LYS A 65 -0.56 -10.53 -5.10
C LYS A 65 -0.76 -9.05 -5.42
N THR A 66 -1.46 -8.32 -4.54
CA THR A 66 -1.72 -6.89 -4.70
C THR A 66 -0.43 -6.10 -4.71
N TYR A 67 0.47 -6.35 -3.75
CA TYR A 67 1.75 -5.65 -3.67
C TYR A 67 2.62 -5.95 -4.90
N MET A 68 2.72 -7.21 -5.31
CA MET A 68 3.45 -7.61 -6.51
C MET A 68 2.91 -6.96 -7.79
N GLY A 69 1.58 -6.79 -7.88
CA GLY A 69 0.96 -6.09 -9.01
C GLY A 69 1.24 -4.59 -9.05
N ARG A 70 1.50 -3.96 -7.89
CA ARG A 70 1.80 -2.53 -7.76
C ARG A 70 3.29 -2.22 -7.85
N LEU A 71 4.13 -3.19 -7.52
CA LEU A 71 5.59 -3.05 -7.43
C LEU A 71 6.26 -2.46 -8.69
N PRO A 72 5.91 -2.86 -9.94
CA PRO A 72 6.54 -2.29 -11.12
C PRO A 72 6.36 -0.77 -11.22
N ARG A 73 5.16 -0.27 -10.88
CA ARG A 73 4.83 1.16 -10.95
C ARG A 73 5.45 1.95 -9.81
N ILE A 74 5.52 1.35 -8.61
CA ILE A 74 6.26 1.93 -7.48
C ILE A 74 7.73 2.10 -7.86
N TYR A 75 8.36 1.06 -8.41
CA TYR A 75 9.75 1.10 -8.85
C TYR A 75 10.00 2.15 -9.95
N GLU A 76 9.12 2.23 -10.95
CA GLU A 76 9.20 3.25 -12.00
C GLU A 76 9.17 4.66 -11.43
N LEU A 77 8.26 4.94 -10.48
CA LEU A 77 8.20 6.23 -9.79
C LEU A 77 9.47 6.51 -8.98
N SER A 78 10.00 5.53 -8.24
CA SER A 78 11.25 5.67 -7.50
C SER A 78 12.40 6.11 -8.40
N VAL A 79 12.55 5.46 -9.56
CA VAL A 79 13.62 5.76 -10.51
C VAL A 79 13.46 7.16 -11.12
N LEU A 80 12.24 7.55 -11.49
CA LEU A 80 11.97 8.86 -12.06
C LEU A 80 12.26 9.98 -11.04
N LEU A 81 11.76 9.82 -9.81
CA LEU A 81 11.97 10.79 -8.73
C LEU A 81 13.45 10.87 -8.33
N GLY A 82 14.15 9.74 -8.24
CA GLY A 82 15.59 9.71 -7.94
C GLY A 82 16.47 10.38 -9.00
N ARG A 83 16.04 10.41 -10.27
CA ARG A 83 16.74 11.18 -11.32
C ARG A 83 16.54 12.68 -11.20
N THR A 84 15.41 13.13 -10.65
CA THR A 84 15.16 14.56 -10.48
C THR A 84 15.96 15.15 -9.33
N THR A 85 16.18 14.39 -8.26
CA THR A 85 16.96 14.84 -7.10
C THR A 85 18.43 15.11 -7.44
N SER A 86 19.04 14.33 -8.35
CA SER A 86 20.44 14.53 -8.75
C SER A 86 20.70 15.75 -9.65
N VAL A 87 19.65 16.33 -10.25
CA VAL A 87 19.76 17.53 -11.10
C VAL A 87 19.58 18.82 -10.29
N THR A 88 18.92 18.75 -9.12
CA THR A 88 18.57 19.92 -8.28
C THR A 88 19.44 20.07 -7.03
N GLU A 89 20.72 19.74 -7.07
CA GLU A 89 21.68 20.03 -5.99
C GLU A 89 22.09 21.53 -5.93
N SER A 90 21.19 22.44 -6.27
CA SER A 90 21.39 23.89 -6.18
C SER A 90 20.08 24.64 -5.96
N ALA A 91 19.30 24.29 -4.93
CA ALA A 91 18.38 25.23 -4.27
C ALA A 91 17.84 24.63 -2.97
N THR A 92 18.22 25.25 -1.85
CA THR A 92 17.68 25.00 -0.51
C THR A 92 16.23 25.50 -0.37
N THR A 93 15.45 24.73 0.40
CA THR A 93 14.25 25.15 1.17
C THR A 93 12.93 25.31 0.39
N GLY A 94 12.20 24.20 0.28
CA GLY A 94 10.78 24.20 -0.07
C GLY A 94 10.34 22.85 -0.63
N ARG A 95 9.83 21.96 0.24
CA ARG A 95 9.37 20.60 -0.13
C ARG A 95 8.05 20.68 -0.91
N ILE A 96 8.11 21.18 -2.14
CA ILE A 96 7.13 20.92 -3.20
C ILE A 96 7.97 20.29 -4.31
N GLN A 97 7.93 18.95 -4.38
CA GLN A 97 8.59 18.22 -5.46
C GLN A 97 7.92 18.63 -6.78
N ASP A 98 8.69 19.17 -7.72
CA ASP A 98 8.23 19.49 -9.08
C ASP A 98 7.87 18.20 -9.81
N THR A 99 6.65 17.71 -9.57
CA THR A 99 6.05 16.53 -10.21
C THR A 99 5.51 16.84 -11.60
N SER A 100 5.80 18.04 -12.13
CA SER A 100 5.36 18.54 -13.44
C SER A 100 5.83 17.71 -14.63
N HIS A 101 6.85 16.87 -14.43
CA HIS A 101 7.39 15.95 -15.43
C HIS A 101 6.71 14.57 -15.44
N LEU A 102 5.85 14.28 -14.46
CA LEU A 102 5.10 13.03 -14.38
C LEU A 102 3.83 13.10 -15.22
N SER A 103 3.47 12.00 -15.86
CA SER A 103 2.15 11.89 -16.51
C SER A 103 1.02 11.96 -15.48
N SER A 104 -0.19 12.37 -15.90
CA SER A 104 -1.38 12.40 -15.01
C SER A 104 -1.59 11.06 -14.30
N GLU A 105 -1.45 9.95 -15.02
CA GLU A 105 -1.60 8.60 -14.47
C GLU A 105 -0.54 8.27 -13.40
N MET A 106 0.69 8.75 -13.57
CA MET A 106 1.75 8.60 -12.56
C MET A 106 1.43 9.40 -11.30
N GLN A 107 0.94 10.62 -11.47
CA GLN A 107 0.59 11.50 -10.36
C GLN A 107 -0.61 10.96 -9.57
N GLU A 108 -1.62 10.44 -10.26
CA GLU A 108 -2.79 9.80 -9.65
C GLU A 108 -2.39 8.54 -8.86
N PHE A 109 -1.52 7.69 -9.43
CA PHE A 109 -1.00 6.53 -8.73
C PHE A 109 -0.22 6.91 -7.47
N MET A 110 0.68 7.90 -7.59
CA MET A 110 1.50 8.42 -6.49
C MET A 110 0.64 8.96 -5.34
N GLN A 111 -0.44 9.70 -5.65
CA GLN A 111 -1.38 10.19 -4.64
C GLN A 111 -2.12 9.05 -3.92
N GLY A 112 -2.34 7.94 -4.62
CA GLY A 112 -3.01 6.74 -4.09
C GLY A 112 -2.13 5.78 -3.29
N LEU A 113 -0.82 6.01 -3.21
CA LEU A 113 0.12 5.16 -2.45
C LEU A 113 -0.18 5.21 -0.95
N GLU A 114 -0.21 4.05 -0.30
CA GLU A 114 -0.28 3.99 1.16
C GLU A 114 1.09 4.27 1.80
N GLU A 115 1.18 4.39 3.12
CA GLU A 115 2.38 4.91 3.79
C GLU A 115 3.64 4.03 3.61
N GLY A 116 3.49 2.70 3.60
CA GLY A 116 4.61 1.78 3.34
C GLY A 116 5.14 1.91 1.91
N GLU A 117 4.25 2.02 0.93
CA GLU A 117 4.61 2.24 -0.48
C GLU A 117 5.26 3.61 -0.71
N THR A 118 4.75 4.64 -0.03
CA THR A 118 5.32 5.99 -0.04
C THR A 118 6.78 5.93 0.43
N THR A 119 7.03 5.24 1.54
CA THR A 119 8.39 5.06 2.07
C THR A 119 9.31 4.35 1.08
N CYS A 120 8.87 3.24 0.48
CA CYS A 120 9.64 2.53 -0.54
C CYS A 120 9.95 3.41 -1.77
N THR A 121 9.01 4.29 -2.14
CA THR A 121 9.16 5.19 -3.28
C THR A 121 10.29 6.21 -3.05
N PHE A 122 10.40 6.77 -1.85
CA PHE A 122 11.35 7.84 -1.51
C PHE A 122 12.66 7.39 -0.88
N MET A 123 12.76 6.20 -0.29
CA MET A 123 14.01 5.73 0.34
C MET A 123 15.10 5.29 -0.67
N LEU A 124 14.72 5.02 -1.93
CA LEU A 124 15.70 4.69 -3.00
C LEU A 124 16.47 5.92 -3.51
N THR A 125 16.21 7.12 -2.99
CA THR A 125 16.85 8.36 -3.45
C THR A 125 17.93 8.89 -2.51
N GLU A 126 18.25 8.21 -1.40
CA GLU A 126 19.22 8.66 -0.38
C GLU A 126 20.59 7.93 -0.41
N THR A 127 20.95 7.25 -1.50
CA THR A 127 22.29 6.64 -1.66
C THR A 127 23.14 7.37 -2.69
#